data_AF-B9LVD5-F1
#
_entry.id   AF-B9LVD5-F1
#
_cell.length_a   1.000
_cell.length_b   1.000
_cell.length_c   1.000
_cell.angle_alpha   90.00
_cell.angle_beta   90.00
_cell.angle_gamma   90.00
#
_symmetry.space_group_name_H-M   'P 1'
#
loop_
_entity.id
_entity.type
_entity.pdbx_description
1 polymer ?
#
loop_
_entity_poly.entity_id
_entity_poly.type
_entity_poly.pdbx_seq_one_letter_code
_entity_poly.pdbx_strand_id
1 'polypeptide(L)'
;MTPEDTPFTLRHIEEPEIQFEGGTETSPKRGLIRYGPRLYEEGHHTIKLGIIGDRDSIRRLTELLHDMEVGIHPGTSDNPWQVPYPGLGKSSPLNLSINAKKGWRRQIRRRDIQSVTSKSTPRDRMERFLKLVRKDIEIIERDSVQPNAIIVCIPQEVMDACTPENQDHARIQSEGSDLRNRIKLIGMEARIPTQLIKPSTLAIRTDRQRASRAWNLTVGLLYKSQRGHPWKTRQIEDGHCYAGLSFYRERDEGDDVIRAALAHVFHGRDHIILQSDPLPDITEDENGSPHLSYEAARQVGEQILEYYEAQKGTRPSRFVLHKPSVFWEEEREGLLDATDGVRDLDLVSVDHIENSLPPPVEVEFASSMRGQFSK
;
A
#
# COMPACT_ATOMS: atom_id res chain seq x y z
N MET A 1 8.91 0.83 -46.35
CA MET A 1 8.80 -0.27 -45.37
C MET A 1 7.47 -0.09 -44.69
N THR A 2 6.56 -1.02 -44.88
CA THR A 2 5.28 -1.06 -44.17
C THR A 2 5.54 -1.38 -42.68
N PRO A 3 4.74 -0.88 -41.73
CA PRO A 3 4.91 -1.14 -40.30
C PRO A 3 4.80 -2.62 -39.87
N GLU A 4 4.40 -3.51 -40.79
CA GLU A 4 4.03 -4.90 -40.51
C GLU A 4 5.23 -5.86 -40.33
N ASP A 5 6.46 -5.45 -40.66
CA ASP A 5 7.63 -6.34 -40.68
C ASP A 5 8.74 -5.96 -39.67
N THR A 6 8.39 -5.41 -38.51
CA THR A 6 9.40 -5.20 -37.46
C THR A 6 9.60 -6.52 -36.70
N PRO A 7 10.77 -7.18 -36.77
CA PRO A 7 10.96 -8.47 -36.12
C PRO A 7 10.89 -8.31 -34.60
N PHE A 8 9.92 -8.96 -33.97
CA PHE A 8 9.84 -9.00 -32.51
C PHE A 8 11.03 -9.78 -31.94
N THR A 9 11.71 -9.18 -30.98
CA THR A 9 12.77 -9.86 -30.22
C THR A 9 12.20 -10.37 -28.91
N LEU A 10 12.18 -11.69 -28.73
CA LEU A 10 11.82 -12.30 -27.46
C LEU A 10 13.06 -12.31 -26.55
N ARG A 11 12.94 -11.69 -25.37
CA ARG A 11 13.99 -11.73 -24.34
C ARG A 11 13.40 -12.25 -23.03
N HIS A 12 14.03 -13.26 -22.45
CA HIS A 12 13.77 -13.67 -21.08
C HIS A 12 14.51 -12.71 -20.13
N ILE A 13 13.78 -12.10 -19.19
CA ILE A 13 14.35 -11.29 -18.13
C ILE A 13 14.39 -12.16 -16.88
N GLU A 14 15.58 -12.34 -16.32
CA GLU A 14 15.76 -13.10 -15.07
C GLU A 14 15.05 -12.43 -13.89
N GLU A 15 14.57 -13.24 -12.93
CA GLU A 15 13.91 -12.73 -11.75
C GLU A 15 14.84 -11.78 -10.97
N PRO A 16 14.40 -10.55 -10.65
CA PRO A 16 15.24 -9.60 -9.95
C PRO A 16 15.48 -10.05 -8.50
N GLU A 17 16.72 -9.94 -8.05
CA GLU A 17 17.05 -10.13 -6.64
C GLU A 17 16.52 -8.97 -5.79
N ILE A 18 16.02 -9.30 -4.59
CA ILE A 18 15.66 -8.34 -3.55
C ILE A 18 16.59 -8.48 -2.34
N GLN A 19 16.82 -7.37 -1.65
CA GLN A 19 17.81 -7.24 -0.59
C GLN A 19 17.15 -7.30 0.81
N PHE A 20 17.74 -8.12 1.67
CA PHE A 20 17.43 -8.27 3.10
C PHE A 20 18.58 -7.73 3.95
N GLU A 21 18.53 -7.95 5.26
CA GLU A 21 19.59 -7.49 6.17
C GLU A 21 20.91 -8.23 5.92
N GLY A 22 20.84 -9.57 5.75
CA GLY A 22 22.01 -10.43 5.61
C GLY A 22 22.32 -10.95 4.19
N GLY A 23 21.56 -10.57 3.16
CA GLY A 23 21.78 -11.09 1.80
C GLY A 23 20.70 -10.74 0.78
N THR A 24 20.77 -11.39 -0.39
CA THR A 24 19.78 -11.28 -1.47
C THR A 24 19.07 -12.60 -1.73
N GLU A 25 17.85 -12.52 -2.25
CA GLU A 25 17.03 -13.67 -2.64
C GLU A 25 16.03 -13.23 -3.73
N THR A 26 15.57 -14.15 -4.58
CA THR A 26 14.53 -13.83 -5.59
C THR A 26 13.11 -13.90 -5.00
N SER A 27 12.92 -14.76 -3.99
CA SER A 27 11.64 -14.95 -3.32
C SER A 27 11.55 -14.20 -1.99
N PRO A 28 10.55 -13.30 -1.81
CA PRO A 28 10.36 -12.55 -0.57
C PRO A 28 10.25 -13.40 0.69
N LYS A 29 9.47 -14.48 0.63
CA LYS A 29 9.23 -15.35 1.80
C LYS A 29 10.47 -16.16 2.16
N ARG A 30 11.19 -16.69 1.16
CA ARG A 30 12.44 -17.42 1.39
C ARG A 30 13.52 -16.50 1.97
N GLY A 31 13.61 -15.27 1.46
CA GLY A 31 14.56 -14.29 1.96
C GLY A 31 14.27 -13.88 3.40
N LEU A 32 12.99 -13.67 3.76
CA LEU A 32 12.59 -13.43 5.15
C LEU A 32 12.92 -14.59 6.10
N ILE A 33 12.80 -15.84 5.64
CA ILE A 33 13.20 -17.00 6.45
C ILE A 33 14.71 -17.07 6.63
N ARG A 34 15.46 -16.77 5.57
CA ARG A 34 16.93 -16.96 5.55
C ARG A 34 17.67 -15.82 6.23
N TYR A 35 17.25 -14.58 5.99
CA TYR A 35 17.99 -13.38 6.36
C TYR A 35 17.22 -12.47 7.32
N GLY A 36 15.93 -12.72 7.55
CA GLY A 36 15.08 -11.85 8.34
C GLY A 36 14.73 -10.53 7.64
N PRO A 37 13.78 -9.77 8.21
CA PRO A 37 13.47 -8.42 7.75
C PRO A 37 14.60 -7.44 8.10
N ARG A 38 14.67 -6.31 7.38
CA ARG A 38 15.56 -5.19 7.73
C ARG A 38 14.93 -4.35 8.81
N LEU A 39 15.38 -4.53 10.04
CA LEU A 39 14.87 -3.79 11.19
C LEU A 39 15.68 -2.51 11.42
N TYR A 40 15.06 -1.48 11.98
CA TYR A 40 15.73 -0.19 12.20
C TYR A 40 16.55 -0.13 13.50
N GLU A 41 16.11 -0.88 14.52
CA GLU A 41 16.77 -0.93 15.81
C GLU A 41 17.36 -2.33 15.99
N GLU A 42 18.45 -2.44 16.73
CA GLU A 42 18.99 -3.75 17.08
C GLU A 42 18.13 -4.42 18.17
N GLY A 43 17.99 -5.75 18.08
CA GLY A 43 17.32 -6.57 19.09
C GLY A 43 15.93 -7.05 18.68
N HIS A 44 15.14 -7.49 19.66
CA HIS A 44 13.85 -8.12 19.39
C HIS A 44 12.71 -7.10 19.34
N HIS A 45 11.91 -7.13 18.27
CA HIS A 45 10.85 -6.14 18.09
C HIS A 45 9.48 -6.68 18.47
N THR A 46 8.73 -5.86 19.18
CA THR A 46 7.33 -6.14 19.50
C THR A 46 6.44 -5.10 18.82
N ILE A 47 5.55 -5.58 17.95
CA ILE A 47 4.50 -4.79 17.30
C ILE A 47 3.28 -4.77 18.24
N LYS A 48 2.99 -3.59 18.81
CA LYS A 48 1.79 -3.35 19.61
C LYS A 48 0.58 -3.19 18.68
N LEU A 49 -0.47 -3.97 18.89
CA LEU A 49 -1.59 -4.07 17.94
C LEU A 49 -2.93 -3.80 18.62
N GLY A 50 -3.66 -2.80 18.12
CA GLY A 50 -5.06 -2.57 18.45
C GLY A 50 -5.97 -3.38 17.53
N ILE A 51 -7.15 -3.77 18.02
CA ILE A 51 -8.13 -4.53 17.24
C ILE A 51 -9.53 -3.94 17.45
N ILE A 52 -10.20 -3.60 16.36
CA ILE A 52 -11.59 -3.17 16.33
C ILE A 52 -12.39 -4.18 15.50
N GLY A 53 -13.49 -4.70 16.02
CA GLY A 53 -14.33 -5.65 15.29
C GLY A 53 -15.47 -6.21 16.14
N ASP A 54 -16.32 -7.03 15.55
CA ASP A 54 -17.31 -7.78 16.32
C ASP A 54 -16.66 -8.94 17.10
N ARG A 55 -17.44 -9.63 17.94
CA ARG A 55 -16.94 -10.72 18.78
C ARG A 55 -16.30 -11.85 17.95
N ASP A 56 -16.93 -12.23 16.83
CA ASP A 56 -16.46 -13.34 16.02
C ASP A 56 -15.16 -12.98 15.28
N SER A 57 -15.09 -11.79 14.68
CA SER A 57 -13.88 -11.33 14.01
C SER A 57 -12.69 -11.20 14.95
N ILE A 58 -12.88 -10.63 16.15
CA ILE A 58 -11.81 -10.51 17.16
C ILE A 58 -11.32 -11.90 17.58
N ARG A 59 -12.22 -12.85 17.78
CA ARG A 59 -11.89 -14.23 18.13
C ARG A 59 -11.03 -14.88 17.04
N ARG A 60 -11.50 -14.87 15.79
CA ARG A 60 -10.78 -15.47 14.63
C ARG A 60 -9.41 -14.84 14.40
N LEU A 61 -9.30 -13.51 14.50
CA LEU A 61 -8.02 -12.83 14.38
C LEU A 61 -7.08 -13.20 15.52
N THR A 62 -7.57 -13.28 16.75
CA THR A 62 -6.76 -13.69 17.91
C THR A 62 -6.26 -15.14 17.77
N GLU A 63 -7.11 -16.04 17.27
CA GLU A 63 -6.72 -17.42 16.93
C GLU A 63 -5.61 -17.45 15.88
N LEU A 64 -5.75 -16.69 14.78
CA LEU A 64 -4.70 -16.58 13.77
C LEU A 64 -3.39 -16.00 14.35
N LEU A 65 -3.46 -14.97 15.18
CA LEU A 65 -2.28 -14.39 15.83
C LEU A 65 -1.58 -15.40 16.74
N HIS A 66 -2.32 -16.28 17.42
CA HIS A 66 -1.74 -17.34 18.22
C HIS A 66 -1.05 -18.41 17.35
N ASP A 67 -1.66 -18.82 16.25
CA ASP A 67 -1.03 -19.74 15.30
C ASP A 67 0.27 -19.15 14.71
N MET A 68 0.30 -17.83 14.49
CA MET A 68 1.48 -17.10 14.04
C MET A 68 2.62 -17.12 15.07
N GLU A 69 2.34 -17.28 16.37
CA GLU A 69 3.41 -17.40 17.38
C GLU A 69 4.16 -18.73 17.22
N VAL A 70 3.45 -19.83 16.98
CA VAL A 70 4.04 -21.18 16.89
C VAL A 70 4.69 -21.45 15.53
N GLY A 71 4.11 -20.92 14.45
CA GLY A 71 4.48 -21.24 13.07
C GLY A 71 3.41 -22.05 12.36
N ILE A 72 3.35 -21.93 11.03
CA ILE A 72 2.23 -22.48 10.22
C ILE A 72 2.77 -23.16 8.98
N HIS A 73 2.57 -24.47 8.88
CA HIS A 73 2.91 -25.25 7.68
C HIS A 73 1.74 -25.21 6.69
N PRO A 74 1.95 -24.96 5.38
CA PRO A 74 0.86 -24.78 4.41
C PRO A 74 0.17 -26.08 3.96
N GLY A 75 0.41 -27.20 4.67
CA GLY A 75 0.01 -28.56 4.28
C GLY A 75 1.18 -29.38 3.69
N THR A 76 0.87 -30.53 3.11
CA THR A 76 1.84 -31.57 2.68
C THR A 76 2.16 -31.57 1.18
N SER A 77 1.78 -30.53 0.42
CA SER A 77 2.05 -30.54 -1.03
C SER A 77 3.47 -30.05 -1.36
N ASP A 78 4.14 -30.73 -2.29
CA ASP A 78 5.50 -30.42 -2.79
C ASP A 78 5.59 -29.16 -3.66
N ASN A 79 4.65 -28.21 -3.51
CA ASN A 79 4.65 -27.00 -4.32
C ASN A 79 5.72 -26.02 -3.80
N PRO A 80 6.73 -25.64 -4.60
CA PRO A 80 7.81 -24.73 -4.18
C PRO A 80 7.31 -23.35 -3.71
N TRP A 81 6.12 -22.94 -4.13
CA TRP A 81 5.50 -21.67 -3.78
C TRP A 81 4.81 -21.69 -2.40
N GLN A 82 4.68 -22.87 -1.79
CA GLN A 82 4.11 -23.04 -0.46
C GLN A 82 5.18 -22.95 0.62
N VAL A 83 5.61 -21.72 0.88
CA VAL A 83 6.61 -21.42 1.90
C VAL A 83 5.94 -21.40 3.30
N PRO A 84 6.41 -22.22 4.27
CA PRO A 84 5.86 -22.21 5.62
C PRO A 84 6.10 -20.90 6.34
N TYR A 85 5.17 -20.54 7.22
CA TYR A 85 5.33 -19.38 8.08
C TYR A 85 6.20 -19.75 9.29
N PRO A 86 7.35 -19.09 9.49
CA PRO A 86 8.38 -19.55 10.43
C PRO A 86 8.02 -19.33 11.92
N GLY A 87 6.86 -18.73 12.20
CA GLY A 87 6.45 -18.36 13.55
C GLY A 87 7.00 -16.99 13.97
N LEU A 88 6.58 -16.52 15.14
CA LEU A 88 7.01 -15.27 15.75
C LEU A 88 7.79 -15.56 17.03
N GLY A 89 8.65 -14.62 17.42
CA GLY A 89 9.45 -14.70 18.64
C GLY A 89 10.92 -14.36 18.39
N LYS A 90 11.70 -14.40 19.47
CA LYS A 90 13.14 -14.08 19.46
C LYS A 90 13.97 -15.08 18.67
N SER A 91 13.56 -16.35 18.69
CA SER A 91 14.23 -17.45 17.98
C SER A 91 13.75 -17.62 16.54
N SER A 92 12.69 -16.90 16.14
CA SER A 92 12.20 -16.91 14.76
C SER A 92 13.15 -16.08 13.89
N PRO A 93 13.40 -16.47 12.64
CA PRO A 93 14.15 -15.65 11.68
C PRO A 93 13.51 -14.28 11.43
N LEU A 94 12.22 -14.11 11.73
CA LEU A 94 11.58 -12.81 11.66
C LEU A 94 12.01 -11.89 12.81
N ASN A 95 12.38 -12.44 13.96
CA ASN A 95 12.72 -11.70 15.18
C ASN A 95 11.66 -10.66 15.61
N LEU A 96 10.38 -10.99 15.36
CA LEU A 96 9.21 -10.16 15.67
C LEU A 96 8.29 -10.87 16.65
N SER A 97 7.62 -10.12 17.52
CA SER A 97 6.45 -10.55 18.29
C SER A 97 5.29 -9.59 18.08
N ILE A 98 4.05 -10.07 18.18
CA ILE A 98 2.86 -9.22 18.11
C ILE A 98 2.18 -9.20 19.47
N ASN A 99 1.97 -8.01 20.02
CA ASN A 99 1.29 -7.82 21.30
C ASN A 99 -0.07 -7.15 21.09
N ALA A 100 -1.12 -7.97 21.10
CA ALA A 100 -2.51 -7.53 21.01
C ALA A 100 -3.19 -7.50 22.39
N LYS A 101 -2.81 -6.54 23.24
CA LYS A 101 -3.37 -6.38 24.60
C LYS A 101 -4.89 -6.22 24.58
N LYS A 102 -5.57 -6.77 25.60
CA LYS A 102 -7.03 -6.61 25.76
C LYS A 102 -7.47 -5.15 25.87
N GLY A 103 -6.62 -4.26 26.41
CA GLY A 103 -6.90 -2.82 26.53
C GLY A 103 -7.12 -2.11 25.19
N TRP A 104 -6.44 -2.55 24.13
CA TRP A 104 -6.60 -1.98 22.78
C TRP A 104 -7.62 -2.74 21.92
N ARG A 105 -8.44 -3.60 22.53
CA ARG A 105 -9.52 -4.31 21.84
C ARG A 105 -10.83 -3.55 22.01
N ARG A 106 -11.46 -3.21 20.90
CA ARG A 106 -12.75 -2.52 20.85
C ARG A 106 -13.76 -3.41 20.15
N GLN A 107 -14.73 -3.88 20.93
CA GLN A 107 -15.78 -4.74 20.40
C GLN A 107 -16.95 -3.90 19.90
N ILE A 108 -17.25 -4.00 18.60
CA ILE A 108 -18.49 -3.49 18.01
C ILE A 108 -19.62 -4.40 18.49
N ARG A 109 -20.58 -3.85 19.25
CA ARG A 109 -21.65 -4.64 19.85
C ARG A 109 -22.77 -4.89 18.83
N ARG A 110 -23.56 -5.94 19.05
CA ARG A 110 -24.70 -6.30 18.18
C ARG A 110 -25.69 -5.14 18.00
N ARG A 111 -25.92 -4.33 19.04
CA ARG A 111 -26.76 -3.12 18.95
C ARG A 111 -26.20 -2.07 17.99
N ASP A 112 -24.88 -1.92 17.93
CA ASP A 112 -24.21 -0.93 17.08
C ASP A 112 -24.25 -1.41 15.62
N ILE A 113 -24.07 -2.71 15.40
CA ILE A 113 -24.26 -3.35 14.09
C ILE A 113 -25.71 -3.18 13.60
N GLN A 114 -26.72 -3.47 14.44
CA GLN A 114 -28.12 -3.27 14.08
C GLN A 114 -28.46 -1.80 13.74
N SER A 115 -27.84 -0.85 14.45
CA SER A 115 -27.98 0.57 14.13
C SER A 115 -27.41 0.92 12.75
N VAL A 116 -26.27 0.32 12.39
CA VAL A 116 -25.64 0.48 11.08
C VAL A 116 -26.48 -0.18 9.99
N THR A 117 -27.03 -1.38 10.20
CA THR A 117 -27.77 -2.13 9.18
C THR A 117 -29.23 -1.71 9.01
N SER A 118 -29.74 -0.81 9.85
CA SER A 118 -31.11 -0.30 9.77
C SER A 118 -31.43 0.32 8.38
N LYS A 119 -32.71 0.26 7.97
CA LYS A 119 -33.17 0.68 6.64
C LYS A 119 -32.73 2.13 6.33
N SER A 120 -31.75 2.25 5.46
CA SER A 120 -31.12 3.50 5.00
C SER A 120 -30.28 3.21 3.76
N THR A 121 -29.76 4.26 3.12
CA THR A 121 -28.92 4.10 1.93
C THR A 121 -27.57 3.43 2.28
N PRO A 122 -26.92 2.70 1.36
CA PRO A 122 -25.58 2.14 1.60
C PRO A 122 -24.56 3.17 2.10
N ARG A 123 -24.61 4.40 1.57
CA ARG A 123 -23.77 5.54 2.00
C ARG A 123 -24.01 5.90 3.47
N ASP A 124 -25.27 6.05 3.90
CA ASP A 124 -25.59 6.36 5.30
C ASP A 124 -25.12 5.26 6.25
N ARG A 125 -25.25 3.99 5.83
CA ARG A 125 -24.76 2.84 6.60
C ARG A 125 -23.24 2.89 6.75
N MET A 126 -22.53 3.24 5.67
CA MET A 126 -21.08 3.43 5.67
C MET A 126 -20.66 4.54 6.64
N GLU A 127 -21.30 5.70 6.57
CA GLU A 127 -21.04 6.83 7.48
C GLU A 127 -21.19 6.45 8.94
N ARG A 128 -22.28 5.72 9.27
CA ARG A 128 -22.51 5.25 10.64
C ARG A 128 -21.43 4.28 11.10
N PHE A 129 -20.99 3.36 10.24
CA PHE A 129 -19.90 2.44 10.55
C PHE A 129 -18.58 3.19 10.79
N LEU A 130 -18.24 4.14 9.91
CA LEU A 130 -17.05 4.97 10.05
C LEU A 130 -17.06 5.81 11.31
N LYS A 131 -18.23 6.33 11.72
CA LYS A 131 -18.40 7.03 13.00
C LYS A 131 -18.11 6.14 14.20
N LEU A 132 -18.51 4.86 14.15
CA LEU A 132 -18.18 3.87 15.19
C LEU A 132 -16.67 3.60 15.23
N VAL A 133 -16.05 3.35 14.08
CA VAL A 133 -14.61 3.10 13.96
C VAL A 133 -13.81 4.29 14.47
N ARG A 134 -14.16 5.52 14.05
CA ARG A 134 -13.54 6.76 14.52
C ARG A 134 -13.59 6.89 16.04
N LYS A 135 -14.77 6.70 16.63
CA LYS A 135 -14.93 6.75 18.10
C LYS A 135 -14.04 5.72 18.81
N ASP A 136 -13.95 4.50 18.28
CA ASP A 136 -13.12 3.46 18.90
C ASP A 136 -11.62 3.73 18.74
N ILE A 137 -11.18 4.32 17.62
CA ILE A 137 -9.80 4.78 17.41
C ILE A 137 -9.46 5.92 18.39
N GLU A 138 -10.32 6.92 18.54
CA GLU A 138 -10.13 8.03 19.50
C GLU A 138 -9.99 7.54 20.95
N ILE A 139 -10.68 6.45 21.31
CA ILE A 139 -10.55 5.84 22.64
C ILE A 139 -9.17 5.17 22.80
N ILE A 140 -8.68 4.49 21.76
CA ILE A 140 -7.35 3.84 21.77
C ILE A 140 -6.25 4.90 21.80
N GLU A 141 -6.41 6.00 21.05
CA GLU A 141 -5.45 7.11 20.98
C GLU A 141 -5.20 7.77 22.34
N ARG A 142 -6.25 7.86 23.18
CA ARG A 142 -6.18 8.43 24.54
C ARG A 142 -5.41 7.56 25.55
N ASP A 143 -5.02 6.34 25.19
CA ASP A 143 -4.19 5.50 26.04
C ASP A 143 -2.78 6.11 26.15
N SER A 144 -2.22 6.07 27.36
CA SER A 144 -0.83 6.46 27.65
C SER A 144 0.20 5.76 26.75
N VAL A 145 -0.08 4.51 26.35
CA VAL A 145 0.74 3.75 25.42
C VAL A 145 -0.11 3.38 24.21
N GLN A 146 0.17 4.02 23.08
CA GLN A 146 -0.53 3.75 21.83
C GLN A 146 -0.01 2.48 21.14
N PRO A 147 -0.88 1.75 20.41
CA PRO A 147 -0.44 0.67 19.54
C PRO A 147 0.32 1.20 18.32
N ASN A 148 1.17 0.37 17.73
CA ASN A 148 1.88 0.69 16.49
C ASN A 148 0.97 0.65 15.26
N ALA A 149 -0.13 -0.12 15.32
CA ALA A 149 -1.16 -0.15 14.29
C ALA A 149 -2.49 -0.64 14.87
N ILE A 150 -3.60 -0.34 14.20
CA ILE A 150 -4.94 -0.84 14.53
C ILE A 150 -5.47 -1.68 13.36
N ILE A 151 -5.91 -2.90 13.65
CA ILE A 151 -6.68 -3.71 12.70
C ILE A 151 -8.15 -3.43 12.88
N VAL A 152 -8.83 -3.06 11.81
CA VAL A 152 -10.29 -2.93 11.75
C VAL A 152 -10.84 -4.14 10.99
N CYS A 153 -11.48 -5.05 11.70
CA CYS A 153 -12.21 -6.17 11.12
C CYS A 153 -13.65 -5.74 10.83
N ILE A 154 -14.05 -5.76 9.56
CA ILE A 154 -15.42 -5.44 9.18
C ILE A 154 -16.32 -6.62 9.55
N PRO A 155 -17.40 -6.43 10.32
CA PRO A 155 -18.38 -7.49 10.56
C PRO A 155 -19.10 -7.89 9.26
N GLN A 156 -19.39 -9.18 9.09
CA GLN A 156 -20.08 -9.68 7.88
C GLN A 156 -21.39 -8.93 7.61
N GLU A 157 -22.22 -8.74 8.64
CA GLU A 157 -23.51 -8.01 8.55
C GLU A 157 -23.33 -6.57 8.03
N VAL A 158 -22.24 -5.89 8.40
CA VAL A 158 -21.94 -4.53 7.92
C VAL A 158 -21.46 -4.57 6.47
N MET A 159 -20.59 -5.52 6.13
CA MET A 159 -20.10 -5.67 4.76
C MET A 159 -21.26 -5.91 3.80
N ASP A 160 -22.16 -6.83 4.14
CA ASP A 160 -23.32 -7.17 3.31
C ASP A 160 -24.27 -5.98 3.17
N ALA A 161 -24.57 -5.26 4.27
CA ALA A 161 -25.44 -4.10 4.22
C ALA A 161 -24.83 -2.92 3.43
N CYS A 162 -23.51 -2.76 3.45
CA CYS A 162 -22.83 -1.70 2.70
C CYS A 162 -22.55 -2.07 1.24
N THR A 163 -22.87 -3.29 0.80
CA THR A 163 -22.73 -3.75 -0.59
C THR A 163 -24.04 -3.52 -1.37
N PRO A 164 -24.03 -2.82 -2.52
CA PRO A 164 -25.20 -2.74 -3.39
C PRO A 164 -25.58 -4.12 -3.98
N GLU A 165 -26.89 -4.42 -4.11
CA GLU A 165 -27.41 -5.73 -4.53
C GLU A 165 -26.95 -6.18 -5.94
N ASN A 166 -26.54 -5.25 -6.80
CA ASN A 166 -26.10 -5.52 -8.18
C ASN A 166 -24.57 -5.60 -8.35
N GLN A 167 -23.80 -5.64 -7.25
CA GLN A 167 -22.36 -5.74 -7.30
C GLN A 167 -21.88 -7.02 -6.60
N ASP A 168 -20.99 -7.76 -7.24
CA ASP A 168 -20.23 -8.81 -6.58
C ASP A 168 -19.45 -8.20 -5.39
N HIS A 169 -19.29 -8.95 -4.30
CA HIS A 169 -18.41 -8.56 -3.19
C HIS A 169 -16.96 -8.24 -3.64
N ALA A 170 -16.58 -8.66 -4.85
CA ALA A 170 -15.33 -8.33 -5.53
C ALA A 170 -15.33 -6.92 -6.18
N ARG A 171 -16.46 -6.44 -6.72
CA ARG A 171 -16.58 -5.14 -7.42
C ARG A 171 -16.70 -3.94 -6.50
N ILE A 172 -17.02 -4.17 -5.22
CA ILE A 172 -16.80 -3.20 -4.14
C ILE A 172 -15.29 -2.98 -3.88
N GLN A 173 -14.37 -3.38 -4.75
CA GLN A 173 -13.03 -2.82 -4.71
C GLN A 173 -12.99 -1.42 -5.32
N SER A 174 -13.88 -1.08 -6.27
CA SER A 174 -13.97 0.29 -6.78
C SER A 174 -14.66 1.24 -5.79
N GLU A 175 -15.70 0.79 -5.07
CA GLU A 175 -16.31 1.53 -3.95
C GLU A 175 -15.62 1.31 -2.59
N GLY A 176 -14.98 0.16 -2.38
CA GLY A 176 -14.19 -0.14 -1.18
C GLY A 176 -12.83 0.55 -1.16
N SER A 177 -12.47 1.22 -2.26
CA SER A 177 -11.48 2.30 -2.25
C SER A 177 -11.89 3.37 -1.24
N ASP A 178 -13.18 3.78 -1.18
CA ASP A 178 -13.65 4.83 -0.27
C ASP A 178 -13.61 4.39 1.20
N LEU A 179 -14.19 3.23 1.56
CA LEU A 179 -14.17 2.76 2.96
C LEU A 179 -12.73 2.57 3.48
N ARG A 180 -11.88 1.91 2.68
CA ARG A 180 -10.46 1.70 3.03
C ARG A 180 -9.74 3.04 3.18
N ASN A 181 -9.93 3.97 2.23
CA ASN A 181 -9.28 5.27 2.26
C ASN A 181 -9.76 6.10 3.43
N ARG A 182 -11.05 6.10 3.75
CA ARG A 182 -11.62 6.82 4.90
C ARG A 182 -11.17 6.25 6.24
N ILE A 183 -11.08 4.92 6.39
CA ILE A 183 -10.49 4.31 7.59
C ILE A 183 -9.00 4.64 7.72
N LYS A 184 -8.28 4.68 6.59
CA LYS A 184 -6.89 5.16 6.58
C LYS A 184 -6.85 6.60 7.08
N LEU A 185 -7.62 7.52 6.50
CA LEU A 185 -7.72 8.94 6.88
C LEU A 185 -7.99 9.12 8.37
N ILE A 186 -8.99 8.42 8.93
CA ILE A 186 -9.29 8.42 10.36
C ILE A 186 -8.06 8.01 11.19
N GLY A 187 -7.35 6.95 10.77
CA GLY A 187 -6.11 6.53 11.41
C GLY A 187 -4.99 7.57 11.30
N MET A 188 -4.91 8.29 10.19
CA MET A 188 -3.91 9.34 9.97
C MET A 188 -4.13 10.54 10.88
N GLU A 189 -5.39 10.95 11.03
CA GLU A 189 -5.81 12.01 11.95
C GLU A 189 -5.43 11.66 13.40
N ALA A 190 -5.61 10.39 13.79
CA ALA A 190 -5.19 9.87 15.09
C ALA A 190 -3.70 9.48 15.17
N ARG A 191 -2.92 9.68 14.09
CA ARG A 191 -1.50 9.27 13.95
C ARG A 191 -1.22 7.79 14.26
N ILE A 192 -2.20 6.91 14.07
CA ILE A 192 -2.08 5.47 14.25
C ILE A 192 -2.42 4.76 12.93
N PRO A 193 -1.45 4.07 12.29
CA PRO A 193 -1.70 3.33 11.06
C PRO A 193 -2.82 2.29 11.20
N THR A 194 -3.72 2.23 10.21
CA THR A 194 -4.84 1.28 10.19
C THR A 194 -4.67 0.20 9.11
N GLN A 195 -5.16 -1.00 9.41
CA GLN A 195 -5.24 -2.12 8.47
C GLN A 195 -6.66 -2.68 8.48
N LEU A 196 -7.30 -2.73 7.32
CA LEU A 196 -8.61 -3.32 7.15
C LEU A 196 -8.51 -4.82 6.93
N ILE A 197 -9.41 -5.59 7.54
CA ILE A 197 -9.60 -7.02 7.30
C ILE A 197 -11.07 -7.28 6.94
N LYS A 198 -11.30 -7.82 5.74
CA LYS A 198 -12.64 -8.25 5.28
C LYS A 198 -13.04 -9.57 5.95
N PRO A 199 -14.34 -9.86 6.15
CA PRO A 199 -14.80 -11.14 6.69
C PRO A 199 -14.22 -12.37 5.98
N SER A 200 -14.18 -12.33 4.65
CA SER A 200 -13.64 -13.41 3.80
C SER A 200 -12.15 -13.68 4.03
N THR A 201 -11.40 -12.71 4.56
CA THR A 201 -9.99 -12.88 4.91
C THR A 201 -9.82 -13.73 6.17
N LEU A 202 -10.76 -13.65 7.12
CA LEU A 202 -10.79 -14.44 8.36
C LEU A 202 -11.52 -15.78 8.20
N ALA A 203 -12.20 -16.01 7.08
CA ALA A 203 -12.83 -17.28 6.73
C ALA A 203 -11.79 -18.31 6.22
N ILE A 204 -10.81 -18.63 7.07
CA ILE A 204 -9.72 -19.57 6.76
C ILE A 204 -10.24 -21.01 6.84
N ARG A 205 -10.09 -21.77 5.76
CA ARG A 205 -10.54 -23.18 5.65
C ARG A 205 -9.41 -24.17 5.42
N THR A 206 -8.21 -23.69 5.04
CA THR A 206 -7.05 -24.55 4.75
C THR A 206 -5.78 -23.97 5.36
N ASP A 207 -4.80 -24.83 5.63
CA ASP A 207 -3.50 -24.40 6.16
C ASP A 207 -2.72 -23.54 5.18
N ARG A 208 -2.88 -23.79 3.87
CA ARG A 208 -2.37 -22.92 2.82
C ARG A 208 -2.93 -21.49 2.93
N GLN A 209 -4.24 -21.35 3.15
CA GLN A 209 -4.84 -20.03 3.38
C GLN A 209 -4.28 -19.42 4.67
N ARG A 210 -4.17 -20.20 5.74
CA ARG A 210 -3.66 -19.76 7.03
C ARG A 210 -2.24 -19.20 6.93
N ALA A 211 -1.31 -19.95 6.33
CA ALA A 211 0.07 -19.51 6.10
C ALA A 211 0.13 -18.26 5.20
N SER A 212 -0.69 -18.21 4.14
CA SER A 212 -0.76 -17.04 3.26
C SER A 212 -1.24 -15.78 3.99
N ARG A 213 -2.28 -15.89 4.82
CA ARG A 213 -2.76 -14.76 5.64
C ARG A 213 -1.73 -14.33 6.68
N ALA A 214 -1.04 -15.27 7.32
CA ALA A 214 0.05 -14.98 8.27
C ALA A 214 1.18 -14.19 7.62
N TRP A 215 1.65 -14.62 6.43
CA TRP A 215 2.64 -13.89 5.65
C TRP A 215 2.17 -12.47 5.33
N ASN A 216 0.99 -12.33 4.73
CA ASN A 216 0.47 -11.03 4.31
C ASN A 216 0.27 -10.07 5.50
N LEU A 217 -0.22 -10.59 6.62
CA LEU A 217 -0.42 -9.81 7.83
C LEU A 217 0.91 -9.35 8.42
N THR A 218 1.92 -10.23 8.47
CA THR A 218 3.24 -9.90 9.00
C THR A 218 3.92 -8.82 8.19
N VAL A 219 3.97 -8.98 6.87
CA VAL A 219 4.61 -8.01 5.97
C VAL A 219 3.87 -6.68 6.04
N GLY A 220 2.53 -6.72 6.03
CA GLY A 220 1.68 -5.52 6.13
C GLY A 220 1.79 -4.78 7.46
N LEU A 221 2.02 -5.49 8.57
CA LEU A 221 2.25 -4.92 9.89
C LEU A 221 3.67 -4.39 10.04
N LEU A 222 4.67 -5.05 9.45
CA LEU A 222 6.06 -4.60 9.54
C LEU A 222 6.21 -3.19 8.93
N TYR A 223 5.68 -2.97 7.72
CA TYR A 223 5.63 -1.65 7.09
C TYR A 223 4.90 -0.60 7.95
N LYS A 224 3.76 -0.98 8.55
CA LYS A 224 2.93 -0.03 9.33
C LYS A 224 3.51 0.28 10.70
N SER A 225 4.18 -0.68 11.31
CA SER A 225 4.72 -0.54 12.66
C SER A 225 5.92 0.40 12.74
N GLN A 226 6.46 0.81 11.59
CA GLN A 226 7.68 1.61 11.45
C GLN A 226 8.88 1.00 12.20
N ARG A 227 8.91 -0.33 12.36
CA ARG A 227 10.03 -1.06 12.98
C ARG A 227 11.08 -1.51 11.97
N GLY A 228 10.76 -1.44 10.69
CA GLY A 228 11.66 -1.85 9.61
C GLY A 228 10.92 -2.09 8.30
N HIS A 229 11.63 -2.69 7.36
CA HIS A 229 11.12 -3.09 6.05
C HIS A 229 11.34 -4.59 5.83
N PRO A 230 10.37 -5.32 5.26
CA PRO A 230 10.52 -6.73 4.92
C PRO A 230 11.73 -7.01 4.00
N TRP A 231 11.89 -6.21 2.95
CA TRP A 231 12.98 -6.25 1.98
C TRP A 231 13.04 -4.92 1.23
N LYS A 232 14.10 -4.70 0.44
CA LYS A 232 14.20 -3.61 -0.54
C LYS A 232 14.55 -4.15 -1.92
N THR A 233 14.23 -3.42 -2.97
CA THR A 233 14.78 -3.68 -4.31
C THR A 233 16.31 -3.59 -4.28
N ARG A 234 16.96 -4.34 -5.18
CA ARG A 234 18.41 -4.21 -5.39
C ARG A 234 18.76 -2.76 -5.73
N GLN A 235 19.94 -2.33 -5.29
CA GLN A 235 20.41 -0.95 -5.33
C GLN A 235 20.19 -0.29 -6.70
N ILE A 236 19.50 0.84 -6.68
CA ILE A 236 19.40 1.74 -7.83
C ILE A 236 20.81 2.25 -8.15
N GLU A 237 21.17 2.28 -9.44
CA GLU A 237 22.47 2.78 -9.90
C GLU A 237 22.71 4.22 -9.42
N ASP A 238 23.94 4.49 -8.98
CA ASP A 238 24.31 5.81 -8.48
C ASP A 238 24.26 6.84 -9.63
N GLY A 239 23.80 8.05 -9.32
CA GLY A 239 23.53 9.07 -10.35
C GLY A 239 22.21 8.88 -11.11
N HIS A 240 21.41 7.83 -10.85
CA HIS A 240 20.10 7.67 -11.48
C HIS A 240 18.96 8.15 -10.55
N CYS A 241 17.96 8.78 -11.14
CA CYS A 241 16.72 9.20 -10.49
C CYS A 241 15.53 8.50 -11.16
N TYR A 242 14.73 7.79 -10.39
CA TYR A 242 13.47 7.21 -10.87
C TYR A 242 12.32 7.93 -10.17
N ALA A 243 11.33 8.38 -10.92
CA ALA A 243 10.12 8.95 -10.37
C ALA A 243 8.87 8.30 -10.98
N GLY A 244 7.79 8.23 -10.21
CA GLY A 244 6.47 7.84 -10.69
C GLY A 244 5.46 8.95 -10.45
N LEU A 245 4.72 9.35 -11.48
CA LEU A 245 3.64 10.33 -11.39
C LEU A 245 2.30 9.64 -11.18
N SER A 246 1.57 10.14 -10.19
CA SER A 246 0.17 9.81 -9.96
C SER A 246 -0.61 11.09 -9.70
N PHE A 247 -1.92 11.06 -9.90
CA PHE A 247 -2.75 12.25 -9.84
C PHE A 247 -3.81 12.10 -8.76
N TYR A 248 -4.08 13.18 -8.05
CA TYR A 248 -5.07 13.21 -6.98
C TYR A 248 -6.22 14.14 -7.33
N ARG A 249 -7.45 13.60 -7.26
CA ARG A 249 -8.70 14.35 -7.37
C ARG A 249 -9.18 14.77 -5.97
N GLU A 250 -9.47 16.04 -5.78
CA GLU A 250 -10.13 16.51 -4.56
C GLU A 250 -11.63 16.71 -4.86
N ARG A 251 -12.49 15.95 -4.18
CA ARG A 251 -13.95 16.08 -4.32
C ARG A 251 -14.43 17.23 -3.45
N ASP A 252 -14.62 18.40 -4.06
CA ASP A 252 -15.48 19.44 -3.49
C ASP A 252 -16.88 19.39 -4.13
N GLU A 253 -17.89 19.90 -3.41
CA GLU A 253 -19.30 19.95 -3.85
C GLU A 253 -19.47 20.93 -5.03
N GLY A 254 -19.05 20.53 -6.23
CA GLY A 254 -19.33 21.27 -7.47
C GLY A 254 -18.44 20.97 -8.66
N ASP A 255 -17.17 20.64 -8.43
CA ASP A 255 -16.16 20.47 -9.49
C ASP A 255 -15.15 19.38 -9.12
N ASP A 256 -15.11 18.29 -9.89
CA ASP A 256 -14.21 17.12 -9.71
C ASP A 256 -12.82 17.44 -10.31
N VAL A 257 -12.18 18.52 -9.83
CA VAL A 257 -10.93 19.03 -10.40
C VAL A 257 -9.74 18.27 -9.84
N ILE A 258 -8.90 17.75 -10.73
CA ILE A 258 -7.59 17.21 -10.34
C ILE A 258 -6.73 18.36 -9.86
N ARG A 259 -6.27 18.29 -8.61
CA ARG A 259 -5.55 19.40 -7.99
C ARG A 259 -4.05 19.20 -8.00
N ALA A 260 -3.51 17.99 -7.91
CA ALA A 260 -2.07 17.83 -7.74
C ALA A 260 -1.51 16.54 -8.36
N ALA A 261 -0.27 16.63 -8.83
CA ALA A 261 0.55 15.48 -9.14
C ALA A 261 1.35 15.07 -7.88
N LEU A 262 1.35 13.77 -7.60
CA LEU A 262 2.21 13.14 -6.59
C LEU A 262 3.34 12.42 -7.33
N ALA A 263 4.56 12.90 -7.11
CA ALA A 263 5.78 12.30 -7.64
C ALA A 263 6.44 11.42 -6.57
N HIS A 264 6.48 10.11 -6.82
CA HIS A 264 7.20 9.15 -5.99
C HIS A 264 8.63 9.05 -6.49
N VAL A 265 9.58 9.69 -5.81
CA VAL A 265 10.98 9.78 -6.21
C VAL A 265 11.82 8.73 -5.48
N PHE A 266 12.60 7.97 -6.23
CA PHE A 266 13.49 6.91 -5.76
C PHE A 266 14.93 7.22 -6.16
N HIS A 267 15.83 7.25 -5.19
CA HIS A 267 17.27 7.39 -5.43
C HIS A 267 18.09 6.55 -4.45
N GLY A 268 19.05 5.78 -4.95
CA GLY A 268 19.88 4.90 -4.11
C GLY A 268 19.04 3.92 -3.28
N ARG A 269 18.83 4.22 -1.99
CA ARG A 269 18.02 3.41 -1.06
C ARG A 269 16.77 4.15 -0.55
N ASP A 270 16.57 5.40 -0.92
CA ASP A 270 15.55 6.26 -0.36
C ASP A 270 14.37 6.39 -1.33
N HIS A 271 13.19 6.63 -0.75
CA HIS A 271 11.96 6.92 -1.47
C HIS A 271 11.26 8.07 -0.76
N ILE A 272 10.92 9.12 -1.51
CA ILE A 272 10.10 10.24 -1.03
C ILE A 272 8.88 10.42 -1.92
N ILE A 273 7.82 10.96 -1.35
CA ILE A 273 6.66 11.43 -2.09
C ILE A 273 6.73 12.95 -2.08
N LEU A 274 6.86 13.54 -3.26
CA LEU A 274 6.72 14.98 -3.48
C LEU A 274 5.31 15.26 -3.98
N GLN A 275 4.70 16.31 -3.44
CA GLN A 275 3.41 16.80 -3.91
C GLN A 275 3.66 18.11 -4.66
N SER A 276 3.13 18.21 -5.87
CA SER A 276 3.13 19.46 -6.61
C SER A 276 2.21 20.48 -5.93
N ASP A 277 2.47 21.76 -6.16
CA ASP A 277 1.46 22.78 -5.93
C ASP A 277 0.18 22.50 -6.76
N PRO A 278 -0.97 23.10 -6.41
CA PRO A 278 -2.18 22.93 -7.18
C PRO A 278 -1.96 23.26 -8.66
N LEU A 279 -2.18 22.28 -9.53
CA LEU A 279 -1.99 22.38 -10.97
C LEU A 279 -3.33 22.82 -11.60
N PRO A 280 -3.45 24.07 -12.07
CA PRO A 280 -4.73 24.60 -12.53
C PRO A 280 -5.20 24.00 -13.86
N ASP A 281 -4.28 23.52 -14.70
CA ASP A 281 -4.53 23.14 -16.08
C ASP A 281 -4.21 21.65 -16.33
N ILE A 282 -4.99 20.76 -15.71
CA ILE A 282 -4.93 19.31 -16.01
C ILE A 282 -6.09 18.97 -16.95
N THR A 283 -5.76 18.36 -18.09
CA THR A 283 -6.76 17.86 -19.06
C THR A 283 -6.95 16.37 -18.87
N GLU A 284 -8.17 15.86 -19.04
CA GLU A 284 -8.43 14.42 -19.06
C GLU A 284 -8.68 13.93 -20.49
N ASP A 285 -8.18 12.74 -20.81
CA ASP A 285 -8.50 12.06 -22.07
C ASP A 285 -9.90 11.40 -22.03
N GLU A 286 -10.29 10.74 -23.12
CA GLU A 286 -11.57 10.03 -23.25
C GLU A 286 -11.76 8.89 -22.22
N ASN A 287 -10.67 8.40 -21.63
CA ASN A 287 -10.65 7.35 -20.61
C ASN A 287 -10.59 7.94 -19.19
N GLY A 288 -10.60 9.27 -19.05
CA GLY A 288 -10.48 9.97 -17.77
C GLY A 288 -9.04 9.99 -17.22
N SER A 289 -8.03 9.71 -18.06
CA SER A 289 -6.63 9.77 -17.66
C SER A 289 -6.14 11.22 -17.68
N PRO A 290 -5.52 11.71 -16.59
CA PRO A 290 -4.98 13.06 -16.54
C PRO A 290 -3.70 13.28 -17.35
N HIS A 291 -3.61 14.47 -17.94
CA HIS A 291 -2.47 14.99 -18.68
C HIS A 291 -2.11 16.39 -18.21
N LEU A 292 -0.83 16.59 -17.96
CA LEU A 292 -0.27 17.88 -17.54
C LEU A 292 -0.17 18.83 -18.75
N SER A 293 -0.37 20.12 -18.51
CA SER A 293 0.09 21.15 -19.45
C SER A 293 1.61 21.19 -19.50
N TYR A 294 2.17 21.85 -20.52
CA TYR A 294 3.61 22.11 -20.64
C TYR A 294 4.21 22.70 -19.35
N GLU A 295 3.61 23.76 -18.82
CA GLU A 295 4.12 24.46 -17.63
C GLU A 295 4.06 23.56 -16.38
N ALA A 296 2.98 22.80 -16.22
CA ALA A 296 2.83 21.86 -15.12
C ALA A 296 3.83 20.71 -15.19
N ALA A 297 4.06 20.16 -16.38
CA ALA A 297 5.04 19.10 -16.62
C ALA A 297 6.47 19.60 -16.33
N ARG A 298 6.78 20.83 -16.77
CA ARG A 298 8.06 21.48 -16.49
C ARG A 298 8.27 21.69 -14.98
N GLN A 299 7.29 22.28 -14.29
CA GLN A 299 7.36 22.52 -12.85
C GLN A 299 7.57 21.22 -12.06
N VAL A 300 6.84 20.15 -12.40
CA VAL A 300 6.99 18.84 -11.75
C VAL A 300 8.38 18.25 -11.99
N GLY A 301 8.90 18.35 -13.22
CA GLY A 301 10.26 17.92 -13.55
C GLY A 301 11.32 18.66 -12.74
N GLU A 302 11.24 19.99 -12.71
CA GLU A 302 12.15 20.87 -11.95
C GLU A 302 12.12 20.52 -10.46
N GLN A 303 10.93 20.39 -9.87
CA GLN A 303 10.75 20.05 -8.45
C GLN A 303 11.40 18.71 -8.08
N ILE A 304 11.27 17.69 -8.93
CA ILE A 304 11.90 16.37 -8.71
C ILE A 304 13.42 16.46 -8.78
N LEU A 305 13.96 17.18 -9.78
CA LEU A 305 15.40 17.32 -9.96
C LEU A 305 16.05 18.18 -8.88
N GLU A 306 15.41 19.28 -8.47
CA GLU A 306 15.86 20.11 -7.35
C GLU A 306 15.91 19.30 -6.06
N TYR A 307 14.88 18.49 -5.80
CA TYR A 307 14.90 17.58 -4.65
C TYR A 307 16.08 16.61 -4.72
N TYR A 308 16.28 15.96 -5.86
CA TYR A 308 17.40 15.02 -6.04
C TYR A 308 18.75 15.71 -5.80
N GLU A 309 18.96 16.87 -6.42
CA GLU A 309 20.18 17.66 -6.32
C GLU A 309 20.43 18.15 -4.89
N ALA A 310 19.39 18.55 -4.16
CA ALA A 310 19.50 18.90 -2.75
C ALA A 310 19.95 17.71 -1.87
N GLN A 311 19.57 16.47 -2.23
CA GLN A 311 19.97 15.26 -1.48
C GLN A 311 21.34 14.73 -1.89
N LYS A 312 21.74 14.88 -3.16
CA LYS A 312 22.97 14.28 -3.72
C LYS A 312 24.10 15.26 -3.99
N GLY A 313 23.81 16.56 -3.99
CA GLY A 313 24.74 17.63 -4.33
C GLY A 313 25.02 17.75 -5.84
N THR A 314 24.41 16.91 -6.67
CA THR A 314 24.56 16.90 -8.14
C THR A 314 23.25 16.50 -8.79
N ARG A 315 23.01 16.98 -10.03
CA ARG A 315 21.94 16.46 -10.89
C ARG A 315 22.15 14.99 -11.26
N PRO A 316 21.07 14.22 -11.51
CA PRO A 316 21.21 12.85 -11.98
C PRO A 316 21.77 12.81 -13.40
N SER A 317 22.54 11.78 -13.73
CA SER A 317 22.93 11.51 -15.11
C SER A 317 21.77 10.96 -15.94
N ARG A 318 20.86 10.22 -15.29
CA ARG A 318 19.68 9.64 -15.93
C ARG A 318 18.44 9.88 -15.08
N PHE A 319 17.38 10.37 -15.71
CA PHE A 319 16.07 10.55 -15.10
C PHE A 319 15.02 9.69 -15.81
N VAL A 320 14.34 8.84 -15.05
CA VAL A 320 13.27 7.96 -15.55
C VAL A 320 11.97 8.35 -14.88
N LEU A 321 10.96 8.71 -15.68
CA LEU A 321 9.64 9.10 -15.21
C LEU A 321 8.59 8.11 -15.67
N HIS A 322 7.91 7.48 -14.71
CA HIS A 322 6.80 6.57 -14.97
C HIS A 322 5.46 7.30 -14.82
N LYS A 323 4.50 7.01 -15.69
CA LYS A 323 3.12 7.49 -15.61
C LYS A 323 2.14 6.38 -16.02
N PRO A 324 0.93 6.30 -15.43
CA PRO A 324 -0.07 5.29 -15.83
C PRO A 324 -0.76 5.58 -17.17
N SER A 325 -0.46 6.70 -17.82
CA SER A 325 -0.97 7.07 -19.15
C SER A 325 0.16 7.50 -20.06
N VAL A 326 -0.12 7.53 -21.36
CA VAL A 326 0.84 7.98 -22.39
C VAL A 326 1.16 9.46 -22.15
N PHE A 327 2.42 9.84 -22.31
CA PHE A 327 2.82 11.25 -22.26
C PHE A 327 2.28 11.97 -23.50
N TRP A 328 1.70 13.16 -23.33
CA TRP A 328 1.34 14.04 -24.44
C TRP A 328 2.53 14.89 -24.90
N GLU A 329 2.41 15.53 -26.06
CA GLU A 329 3.51 16.34 -26.61
C GLU A 329 3.89 17.49 -25.68
N GLU A 330 2.89 18.21 -25.14
CA GLU A 330 3.13 19.28 -24.17
C GLU A 330 3.85 18.78 -22.92
N GLU A 331 3.50 17.58 -22.42
CA GLU A 331 4.16 16.97 -21.28
C GLU A 331 5.63 16.63 -21.60
N ARG A 332 5.89 16.09 -22.80
CA ARG A 332 7.24 15.78 -23.27
C ARG A 332 8.09 17.02 -23.36
N GLU A 333 7.58 18.07 -24.01
CA GLU A 333 8.29 19.34 -24.18
C GLU A 333 8.61 19.99 -22.83
N GLY A 334 7.64 20.07 -21.92
CA GLY A 334 7.85 20.64 -20.59
C GLY A 334 8.88 19.87 -19.77
N LEU A 335 8.84 18.53 -19.82
CA LEU A 335 9.81 17.67 -19.13
C LEU A 335 11.21 17.74 -19.75
N LEU A 336 11.32 17.86 -21.07
CA LEU A 336 12.61 18.05 -21.75
C LEU A 336 13.27 19.36 -21.28
N ASP A 337 12.51 20.46 -21.23
CA ASP A 337 13.03 21.74 -20.78
C ASP A 337 13.42 21.72 -19.29
N ALA A 338 12.60 21.10 -18.44
CA ALA A 338 12.92 20.93 -17.01
C ALA A 338 14.21 20.14 -16.77
N THR A 339 14.50 19.19 -17.67
CA THR A 339 15.60 18.23 -17.54
C THR A 339 16.85 18.65 -18.31
N ASP A 340 16.95 19.92 -18.73
CA ASP A 340 18.15 20.45 -19.35
C ASP A 340 19.39 20.19 -18.47
N GLY A 341 20.44 19.65 -19.09
CA GLY A 341 21.65 19.19 -18.42
C GLY A 341 21.61 17.78 -17.81
N VAL A 342 20.46 17.08 -17.84
CA VAL A 342 20.41 15.63 -17.58
C VAL A 342 20.77 14.89 -18.87
N ARG A 343 21.66 13.89 -18.81
CA ARG A 343 22.16 13.22 -20.03
C ARG A 343 21.09 12.35 -20.69
N ASP A 344 20.36 11.58 -19.88
CA ASP A 344 19.39 10.60 -20.36
C ASP A 344 18.03 10.84 -19.69
N LEU A 345 16.99 11.08 -20.50
CA LEU A 345 15.59 11.17 -20.05
C LEU A 345 14.79 9.99 -20.63
N ASP A 346 14.20 9.17 -19.77
CA ASP A 346 13.25 8.12 -20.17
C ASP A 346 11.85 8.46 -19.66
N LEU A 347 10.90 8.54 -20.59
CA LEU A 347 9.48 8.70 -20.30
C LEU A 347 8.78 7.37 -20.55
N VAL A 348 8.32 6.72 -19.48
CA VAL A 348 7.78 5.36 -19.54
C VAL A 348 6.32 5.37 -19.11
N SER A 349 5.42 5.10 -20.05
CA SER A 349 4.01 4.88 -19.76
C SER A 349 3.76 3.40 -19.44
N VAL A 350 3.08 3.13 -18.33
CA VAL A 350 2.66 1.77 -17.95
C VAL A 350 1.13 1.71 -18.05
N ASP A 351 0.65 1.08 -19.11
CA ASP A 351 -0.79 0.88 -19.33
C ASP A 351 -1.22 -0.53 -18.88
N HIS A 352 -2.30 -0.58 -18.12
CA HIS A 352 -2.92 -1.84 -17.70
C HIS A 352 -4.06 -2.18 -18.65
N ILE A 353 -3.76 -3.00 -19.67
CA ILE A 353 -4.81 -3.61 -20.48
C ILE A 353 -5.58 -4.59 -19.59
N GLU A 354 -6.81 -4.26 -19.18
CA GLU A 354 -7.74 -5.18 -18.51
C GLU A 354 -8.15 -6.31 -19.49
N ASN A 355 -7.23 -7.22 -19.78
CA ASN A 355 -7.60 -8.55 -20.23
C ASN A 355 -8.01 -9.34 -18.99
N SER A 356 -9.22 -9.91 -19.05
CA SER A 356 -9.93 -10.69 -18.04
C SER A 356 -9.19 -11.95 -17.56
N LEU A 357 -8.01 -11.78 -16.99
CA LEU A 357 -7.36 -12.76 -16.13
C LEU A 357 -7.88 -12.54 -14.70
N PRO A 358 -8.22 -13.62 -13.96
CA PRO A 358 -8.61 -13.49 -12.57
C PRO A 358 -7.47 -12.77 -11.83
N PRO A 359 -7.76 -11.74 -11.01
CA PRO A 359 -6.72 -10.98 -10.38
C PRO A 359 -5.84 -11.94 -9.56
N PRO A 360 -4.51 -11.87 -9.68
CA PRO A 360 -3.65 -12.47 -8.67
C PRO A 360 -4.11 -11.91 -7.31
N VAL A 361 -3.98 -12.69 -6.25
CA VAL A 361 -4.36 -12.26 -4.90
C VAL A 361 -3.54 -11.01 -4.56
N GLU A 362 -4.12 -9.83 -4.81
CA GLU A 362 -3.47 -8.55 -4.61
C GLU A 362 -3.29 -8.32 -3.11
N VAL A 363 -2.03 -8.17 -2.74
CA VAL A 363 -1.63 -7.53 -1.50
C VAL A 363 -0.90 -6.27 -1.93
N GLU A 364 -1.66 -5.24 -2.25
CA GLU A 364 -1.09 -3.90 -2.38
C GLU A 364 -0.54 -3.45 -1.04
N PHE A 365 0.79 -3.32 -0.98
CA PHE A 365 1.46 -2.56 0.06
C PHE A 365 1.24 -1.07 -0.22
N ALA A 366 0.16 -0.52 0.32
CA ALA A 366 0.11 0.92 0.55
C ALA A 366 1.14 1.22 1.65
N SER A 367 2.31 1.76 1.27
CA SER A 367 3.19 2.46 2.20
C SER A 367 2.41 3.66 2.74
N SER A 368 1.77 3.51 3.90
CA SER A 368 1.38 4.68 4.69
C SER A 368 2.61 5.25 5.38
N MET A 369 3.57 5.76 4.59
CA MET A 369 4.55 6.71 5.09
C MET A 369 4.11 8.07 4.61
N ARG A 370 3.11 8.66 5.28
CA ARG A 370 2.96 10.10 5.24
C ARG A 370 4.11 10.70 6.05
N GLY A 371 4.93 11.45 5.33
CA GLY A 371 5.59 12.69 5.76
C GLY A 371 6.11 12.73 7.19
N GLN A 372 7.43 12.63 7.30
CA GLN A 372 8.14 13.65 8.07
C GLN A 372 7.79 15.01 7.46
N PHE A 373 6.84 15.73 8.06
CA PHE A 373 6.81 17.16 7.90
C PHE A 373 8.06 17.67 8.62
N SER A 374 9.04 18.16 7.84
CA SER A 374 9.99 19.14 8.36
C SER A 374 9.19 20.33 8.90
N LYS A 375 9.67 20.89 10.01
CA LYS A 375 9.07 22.03 10.72
C LYS A 375 8.68 23.18 9.81
#